data_AF-A0A8E3B1B3-F1
#
_entry.id   AF-A0A8E3B1B3-F1
#
_cell.length_a   1.000
_cell.length_b   1.000
_cell.length_c   1.000
_cell.angle_alpha   90.00
_cell.angle_beta   90.00
_cell.angle_gamma   90.00
#
_symmetry.space_group_name_H-M   'P 1'
#
loop_
_entity.id
_entity.type
_entity.pdbx_description
1 polymer ?
#
loop_
_entity_poly.entity_id
_entity_poly.type
_entity_poly.pdbx_seq_one_letter_code
_entity_poly.pdbx_strand_id
1 'polypeptide(L)'
;MPMGAIRITRLANITVTDMLKTWLSTPAGTVRLVCICVAIASLLAVAPWPYGYYQLLRVIVFFAGIYCGAMEWRSAPENRAQAWALFGAAAIFNPFMPVHLPREVWAVLNVGAASLFGFVAYRQRGEA
;
A
#
# COMPACT_ATOMS: atom_id res chain seq x y z
N MET A 1 14.17 50.08 -7.52
CA MET A 1 14.89 48.79 -7.30
C MET A 1 13.92 47.76 -6.72
N PRO A 2 13.52 46.71 -7.47
CA PRO A 2 12.56 45.71 -7.00
C PRO A 2 13.28 44.55 -6.27
N MET A 3 13.73 44.77 -5.02
CA MET A 3 14.32 43.69 -4.20
C MET A 3 13.29 42.93 -3.33
N GLY A 4 12.09 43.50 -3.10
CA GLY A 4 11.09 42.93 -2.19
C GLY A 4 10.22 41.82 -2.81
N ALA A 5 9.89 41.91 -4.10
CA ALA A 5 8.99 40.96 -4.76
C ALA A 5 9.62 39.57 -4.95
N ILE A 6 10.94 39.49 -5.12
CA ILE A 6 11.65 38.23 -5.41
C ILE A 6 11.72 37.30 -4.18
N ARG A 7 11.78 37.85 -2.96
CA ARG A 7 11.85 37.05 -1.71
C ARG A 7 10.51 36.40 -1.36
N ILE A 8 9.40 37.08 -1.61
CA ILE A 8 8.06 36.61 -1.23
C ILE A 8 7.61 35.47 -2.15
N THR A 9 7.91 35.56 -3.45
CA THR A 9 7.61 34.50 -4.42
C THR A 9 8.41 33.21 -4.17
N ARG A 10 9.63 33.33 -3.61
CA ARG A 10 10.48 32.17 -3.27
C ARG A 10 9.95 31.39 -2.05
N LEU A 11 9.33 32.06 -1.08
CA LEU A 11 8.79 31.40 0.13
C LEU A 11 7.52 30.60 -0.14
N ALA A 12 6.64 31.06 -1.04
CA ALA A 12 5.40 30.36 -1.37
C ALA A 12 5.61 29.06 -2.18
N ASN A 13 6.66 29.01 -3.02
CA ASN A 13 6.97 27.81 -3.82
C ASN A 13 7.67 26.69 -3.01
N ILE A 14 8.23 27.04 -1.85
CA ILE A 14 8.94 26.14 -0.93
C ILE A 14 7.93 25.41 -0.01
N THR A 15 6.78 25.99 0.32
CA THR A 15 5.90 25.40 1.34
C THR A 15 5.17 24.14 0.87
N VAL A 16 4.54 24.14 -0.31
CA VAL A 16 3.67 23.02 -0.72
C VAL A 16 4.48 21.80 -1.18
N THR A 17 5.56 22.04 -1.93
CA THR A 17 6.38 20.96 -2.48
C THR A 17 7.22 20.27 -1.40
N ASP A 18 7.73 21.02 -0.41
CA ASP A 18 8.46 20.45 0.72
C ASP A 18 7.51 19.80 1.74
N MET A 19 6.31 20.35 1.95
CA MET A 19 5.29 19.66 2.73
C MET A 19 4.89 18.34 2.07
N LEU A 20 4.60 18.32 0.77
CA LEU A 20 4.31 17.07 0.04
C LEU A 20 5.44 16.06 0.17
N LYS A 21 6.70 16.49 -0.01
CA LYS A 21 7.86 15.60 0.19
C LYS A 21 7.95 15.08 1.61
N THR A 22 7.65 15.90 2.62
CA THR A 22 7.72 15.49 4.03
C THR A 22 6.61 14.49 4.36
N TRP A 23 5.39 14.72 3.87
CA TRP A 23 4.26 13.80 3.98
C TRP A 23 4.48 12.49 3.22
N LEU A 24 5.09 12.55 2.03
CA LEU A 24 5.44 11.38 1.22
C LEU A 24 6.64 10.60 1.78
N SER A 25 7.58 11.26 2.46
CA SER A 25 8.79 10.65 3.02
C SER A 25 8.57 10.01 4.39
N THR A 26 7.39 10.21 4.98
CA THR A 26 7.03 9.57 6.25
C THR A 26 6.76 8.09 5.99
N PRO A 27 7.28 7.16 6.82
CA PRO A 27 7.06 5.72 6.65
C PRO A 27 5.56 5.38 6.55
N ALA A 28 4.71 6.01 7.36
CA ALA A 28 3.27 5.84 7.31
C ALA A 28 2.63 6.29 5.98
N GLY A 29 3.09 7.41 5.42
CA GLY A 29 2.58 7.92 4.14
C GLY A 29 2.91 6.99 2.97
N THR A 30 4.12 6.42 2.96
CA THR A 30 4.54 5.44 1.96
C THR A 30 3.71 4.15 2.05
N VAL A 31 3.55 3.59 3.26
CA VAL A 31 2.78 2.36 3.46
C VAL A 31 1.33 2.55 3.02
N ARG A 32 0.72 3.71 3.31
CA ARG A 32 -0.64 4.04 2.92
C ARG A 32 -0.81 4.03 1.39
N LEU A 33 0.11 4.66 0.66
CA LEU A 33 0.08 4.68 -0.80
C LEU A 33 0.22 3.28 -1.38
N VAL A 34 1.16 2.48 -0.85
CA VAL A 34 1.34 1.09 -1.26
C VAL A 34 0.07 0.29 -1.03
N CYS A 35 -0.54 0.40 0.16
CA CYS A 35 -1.78 -0.30 0.49
C CYS A 35 -2.94 0.08 -0.44
N ILE A 36 -3.11 1.37 -0.76
CA ILE A 36 -4.16 1.84 -1.68
C ILE A 36 -3.93 1.27 -3.08
N CYS A 37 -2.70 1.35 -3.60
CA CYS A 37 -2.36 0.79 -4.91
C CYS A 37 -2.65 -0.72 -4.99
N VAL A 38 -2.27 -1.47 -3.95
CA VAL A 38 -2.51 -2.91 -3.88
C VAL A 38 -3.99 -3.22 -3.78
N ALA A 39 -4.74 -2.47 -2.96
CA ALA A 39 -6.19 -2.66 -2.83
C ALA A 39 -6.91 -2.46 -4.18
N ILE A 40 -6.55 -1.41 -4.92
CA ILE A 40 -7.11 -1.15 -6.25
C ILE A 40 -6.73 -2.27 -7.23
N ALA A 41 -5.47 -2.70 -7.24
CA ALA A 41 -5.02 -3.81 -8.09
C ALA A 41 -5.77 -5.12 -7.77
N SER A 42 -5.98 -5.43 -6.49
CA SER A 42 -6.74 -6.62 -6.08
C SER A 42 -8.22 -6.54 -6.47
N LEU A 43 -8.84 -5.36 -6.49
CA LEU A 43 -10.22 -5.17 -6.98
C LEU A 43 -10.32 -5.30 -8.49
N LEU A 44 -9.33 -4.78 -9.23
CA LEU A 44 -9.26 -4.92 -10.69
C LEU A 44 -9.14 -6.40 -11.12
N ALA A 45 -8.58 -7.26 -10.25
CA ALA A 45 -8.48 -8.70 -10.46
C ALA A 45 -9.82 -9.45 -10.51
N VAL A 46 -10.93 -8.81 -10.13
CA VAL A 46 -12.28 -9.40 -10.23
C VAL A 46 -12.73 -9.52 -11.69
N ALA A 47 -12.26 -8.63 -12.57
CA ALA A 47 -12.52 -8.72 -14.00
C ALA A 47 -11.74 -9.88 -14.65
N PRO A 48 -12.22 -10.46 -15.77
CA PRO A 48 -11.52 -11.51 -16.49
C PRO A 48 -10.27 -10.96 -17.21
N TRP A 49 -9.14 -10.93 -16.50
CA TRP A 49 -7.84 -10.58 -17.06
C TRP A 49 -7.06 -11.80 -17.60
N PRO A 50 -6.09 -11.60 -18.51
CA PRO A 50 -5.14 -12.63 -18.91
C PRO A 50 -4.31 -13.15 -17.73
N TYR A 51 -3.84 -14.39 -17.85
CA TYR A 51 -3.10 -15.10 -16.79
C TYR A 51 -1.93 -14.31 -16.20
N GLY A 52 -1.21 -13.55 -17.03
CA GLY A 52 -0.08 -12.72 -16.59
C GLY A 52 -0.45 -11.67 -15.54
N TYR A 53 -1.68 -11.13 -15.57
CA TYR A 53 -2.13 -10.17 -14.57
C TYR A 53 -2.16 -10.77 -13.16
N TYR A 54 -2.67 -12.00 -13.02
CA TYR A 54 -2.74 -12.68 -11.73
C TYR A 54 -1.36 -13.05 -11.19
N GLN A 55 -0.40 -13.36 -12.06
CA GLN A 55 1.00 -13.58 -11.66
C GLN A 55 1.63 -12.30 -11.13
N LEU A 56 1.48 -11.18 -11.84
CA LEU A 56 1.97 -9.87 -11.39
C LEU A 56 1.31 -9.44 -10.08
N LEU A 57 -0.01 -9.64 -9.96
CA LEU A 57 -0.74 -9.31 -8.74
C LEU A 57 -0.19 -10.07 -7.53
N ARG A 58 0.09 -11.38 -7.66
CA ARG A 58 0.71 -12.18 -6.60
C ARG A 58 2.04 -11.58 -6.17
N VAL A 59 2.91 -11.25 -7.12
CA VAL A 59 4.20 -10.60 -6.84
C VAL A 59 4.01 -9.28 -6.09
N ILE A 60 3.11 -8.42 -6.57
CA ILE A 60 2.82 -7.12 -5.95
C ILE A 60 2.29 -7.29 -4.53
N VAL A 61 1.27 -8.12 -4.34
CA VAL A 61 0.65 -8.38 -3.02
C VAL A 61 1.66 -9.01 -2.06
N PHE A 62 2.51 -9.92 -2.55
CA PHE A 62 3.57 -10.57 -1.77
C PHE A 62 4.57 -9.55 -1.21
N PHE A 63 5.19 -8.77 -2.09
CA PHE A 63 6.19 -7.79 -1.67
C PHE A 63 5.58 -6.65 -0.85
N ALA A 64 4.38 -6.18 -1.23
CA ALA A 64 3.68 -5.16 -0.48
C ALA A 64 3.28 -5.66 0.92
N GLY A 65 2.78 -6.89 1.04
CA GLY A 65 2.41 -7.49 2.33
C GLY A 65 3.62 -7.61 3.27
N ILE A 66 4.78 -8.02 2.76
CA ILE A 66 6.02 -8.08 3.54
C ILE A 66 6.46 -6.68 3.97
N TYR A 67 6.51 -5.72 3.03
CA TYR A 67 6.97 -4.36 3.32
C TYR A 67 6.05 -3.66 4.33
N CYS A 68 4.74 -3.65 4.07
CA CYS A 68 3.75 -3.03 4.94
C CYS A 68 3.70 -3.73 6.29
N GLY A 69 3.71 -5.07 6.32
CA GLY A 69 3.73 -5.85 7.55
C GLY A 69 4.97 -5.56 8.42
N ALA A 70 6.15 -5.41 7.81
CA ALA A 70 7.38 -5.08 8.53
C ALA A 70 7.35 -3.65 9.10
N MET A 71 6.72 -2.70 8.41
CA MET A 71 6.54 -1.34 8.92
C MET A 71 5.53 -1.29 10.08
N GLU A 72 4.40 -1.97 9.95
CA GLU A 72 3.40 -2.09 11.02
C GLU A 72 3.96 -2.77 12.26
N TRP A 73 4.77 -3.82 12.09
CA TRP A 73 5.43 -4.52 13.19
C TRP A 73 6.35 -3.62 14.02
N ARG A 74 7.01 -2.66 13.36
CA ARG A 74 7.95 -1.72 13.98
C ARG A 74 7.26 -0.48 14.57
N SER A 75 6.05 -0.19 14.14
CA SER A 75 5.34 1.04 14.53
C SER A 75 4.84 0.95 15.97
N ALA A 76 4.04 -0.07 16.30
CA ALA A 76 3.55 -0.25 17.66
C ALA A 76 3.14 -1.71 17.98
N PRO A 77 3.17 -2.14 19.26
CA PRO A 77 2.77 -3.49 19.66
C PRO A 77 1.32 -3.83 19.30
N GLU A 78 0.41 -2.86 19.37
CA GLU A 78 -1.01 -3.01 19.02
C GLU A 78 -1.24 -3.31 17.53
N ASN A 79 -0.32 -2.90 16.66
CA ASN A 79 -0.41 -3.12 15.21
C ASN A 79 0.13 -4.51 14.79
N ARG A 80 0.68 -5.29 15.72
CA ARG A 80 1.23 -6.64 15.43
C ARG A 80 0.18 -7.59 14.84
N ALA A 81 -1.08 -7.48 15.24
CA ALA A 81 -2.15 -8.28 14.67
C ALA A 81 -2.34 -7.99 13.18
N GLN A 82 -2.26 -6.72 12.78
CA GLN A 82 -2.34 -6.30 11.38
C GLN A 82 -1.11 -6.71 10.59
N ALA A 83 0.08 -6.57 11.19
CA ALA A 83 1.33 -7.04 10.59
C ALA A 83 1.28 -8.55 10.29
N TRP A 84 0.80 -9.37 11.23
CA TRP A 84 0.59 -10.80 11.01
C TRP A 84 -0.42 -11.08 9.89
N ALA A 85 -1.53 -10.33 9.82
CA ALA A 85 -2.49 -10.48 8.74
C ALA A 85 -1.87 -10.16 7.37
N LEU A 86 -1.05 -9.11 7.28
CA LEU A 86 -0.32 -8.73 6.07
C LEU A 86 0.73 -9.79 5.66
N PHE A 87 1.45 -10.36 6.62
CA PHE A 87 2.34 -11.49 6.36
C PHE A 87 1.60 -12.76 5.92
N GLY A 88 0.42 -13.02 6.50
CA GLY A 88 -0.46 -14.10 6.05
C GLY A 88 -0.92 -13.90 4.61
N ALA A 89 -1.32 -12.68 4.24
CA ALA A 89 -1.66 -12.34 2.86
C ALA A 89 -0.46 -12.54 1.93
N ALA A 90 0.74 -12.12 2.32
CA ALA A 90 1.95 -12.39 1.54
C ALA A 90 2.18 -13.91 1.37
N ALA A 91 2.08 -14.70 2.44
CA ALA A 91 2.26 -16.15 2.34
C ALA A 91 1.26 -16.82 1.36
N ILE A 92 0.00 -16.39 1.36
CA ILE A 92 -1.03 -16.89 0.44
C ILE A 92 -0.74 -16.50 -1.01
N PHE A 93 -0.31 -15.26 -1.25
CA PHE A 93 -0.03 -14.72 -2.58
C PHE A 93 1.42 -14.98 -3.05
N ASN A 94 2.10 -15.96 -2.46
CA ASN A 94 3.49 -16.25 -2.75
C ASN A 94 3.71 -16.66 -4.23
N PRO A 95 4.53 -15.93 -5.02
CA PRO A 95 4.76 -16.24 -6.43
C PRO A 95 5.61 -17.50 -6.64
N PHE A 96 6.41 -17.91 -5.64
CA PHE A 96 7.33 -19.06 -5.75
C PHE A 96 6.61 -20.41 -5.61
N MET A 97 5.47 -20.43 -4.91
CA MET A 97 4.65 -21.63 -4.73
C MET A 97 3.20 -21.33 -5.15
N PRO A 98 2.90 -21.32 -6.45
CA PRO A 98 1.54 -21.06 -6.92
C PRO A 98 0.60 -22.17 -6.47
N VAL A 99 -0.30 -21.84 -5.55
CA VAL A 99 -1.36 -22.75 -5.12
C VAL A 99 -2.43 -22.82 -6.22
N HIS A 100 -2.70 -24.03 -6.70
CA HIS A 100 -3.68 -24.29 -7.74
C HIS A 100 -5.09 -24.38 -7.12
N LEU A 101 -5.64 -23.22 -6.76
CA LEU A 101 -7.02 -23.08 -6.28
C LEU A 101 -7.95 -22.74 -7.45
N PRO A 102 -9.24 -23.11 -7.37
CA PRO A 102 -10.24 -22.70 -8.35
C PRO A 102 -10.40 -21.17 -8.37
N ARG A 103 -10.82 -20.63 -9.53
CA ARG A 103 -10.92 -19.19 -9.77
C ARG A 103 -11.81 -18.48 -8.75
N GLU A 104 -12.89 -19.13 -8.30
CA GLU A 104 -13.81 -18.59 -7.31
C GLU A 104 -13.12 -18.33 -5.96
N VAL A 105 -12.29 -19.26 -5.51
CA VAL A 105 -11.53 -19.12 -4.26
C VAL A 105 -10.49 -18.00 -4.40
N TRP A 106 -9.81 -17.91 -5.55
CA TRP A 106 -8.90 -16.79 -5.82
C TRP A 106 -9.63 -15.43 -5.85
N ALA A 107 -10.85 -15.37 -6.36
CA ALA A 107 -11.65 -14.14 -6.34
C ALA A 107 -11.96 -13.70 -4.89
N VAL A 108 -12.35 -14.65 -4.03
CA VAL A 108 -12.58 -14.37 -2.59
C VAL A 108 -11.28 -13.90 -1.92
N LEU A 109 -10.15 -14.55 -2.19
CA LEU A 109 -8.84 -14.16 -1.64
C LEU A 109 -8.42 -12.76 -2.12
N ASN A 110 -8.67 -12.41 -3.38
CA ASN A 110 -8.39 -11.08 -3.92
C ASN A 110 -9.23 -10.00 -3.22
N VAL A 111 -10.53 -10.25 -3.03
CA VAL A 111 -11.41 -9.32 -2.28
C VAL A 111 -10.98 -9.22 -0.82
N GLY A 112 -10.57 -10.32 -0.20
CA GLY A 112 -10.02 -10.34 1.15
C GLY A 112 -8.74 -9.51 1.27
N ALA A 113 -7.81 -9.67 0.31
CA ALA A 113 -6.60 -8.85 0.23
C ALA A 113 -6.95 -7.37 0.05
N ALA A 114 -7.84 -7.02 -0.89
CA ALA A 114 -8.28 -5.65 -1.09
C ALA A 114 -8.86 -5.03 0.19
N SER A 115 -9.68 -5.79 0.92
CA SER A 115 -10.28 -5.36 2.18
C SER A 115 -9.23 -5.16 3.27
N LEU A 116 -8.26 -6.07 3.39
CA LEU A 116 -7.17 -5.99 4.36
C LEU A 116 -6.27 -4.77 4.11
N PHE A 117 -5.75 -4.62 2.88
CA PHE A 117 -4.91 -3.47 2.52
C PHE A 117 -5.69 -2.15 2.61
N GLY A 118 -6.96 -2.15 2.21
CA GLY A 118 -7.85 -1.00 2.40
C GLY A 118 -8.01 -0.62 3.87
N PHE A 119 -8.27 -1.59 4.75
CA PHE A 119 -8.41 -1.36 6.19
C PHE A 119 -7.12 -0.79 6.81
N VAL A 120 -5.96 -1.34 6.45
CA VAL A 120 -4.66 -0.82 6.89
C VAL A 120 -4.46 0.63 6.43
N ALA A 121 -4.77 0.93 5.17
CA ALA A 121 -4.70 2.29 4.64
C ALA A 121 -5.64 3.27 5.36
N TYR A 122 -6.85 2.84 5.74
CA TYR A 122 -7.80 3.66 6.50
C TYR A 122 -7.31 3.96 7.91
N ARG A 123 -6.70 2.99 8.60
CA ARG A 123 -6.16 3.19 9.95
C ARG A 123 -5.03 4.21 9.99
N GLN A 124 -4.12 4.16 9.02
CA GLN A 124 -3.00 5.10 8.93
C GLN A 124 -3.42 6.55 8.68
N ARG A 125 -4.68 6.79 8.25
CA ARG A 125 -5.23 8.15 8.16
C ARG A 125 -5.57 8.75 9.53
N GLY A 126 -5.81 7.93 10.55
CA GLY A 126 -6.10 8.40 11.90
C GLY A 126 -4.86 8.77 12.72
N GLU A 127 -3.69 8.31 12.28
CA GLU A 127 -2.39 8.50 12.96
C GLU A 127 -1.57 9.66 12.35
N ALA A 128 -2.09 10.29 11.30
CA ALA A 128 -1.45 11.31 10.45
C ALA A 128 -2.20 12.64 10.55
#